data_AF-A0A2N9M4P9-F1
#
_entry.id   AF-A0A2N9M4P9-F1
#
_cell.length_a   1.000
_cell.length_b   1.000
_cell.length_c   1.000
_cell.angle_alpha   90.00
_cell.angle_beta   90.00
_cell.angle_gamma   90.00
#
_symmetry.space_group_name_H-M   'P 1'
#
loop_
_entity.id
_entity.type
_entity.pdbx_description
1 polymer ?
#
loop_
_entity_poly.entity_id
_entity_poly.type
_entity_poly.pdbx_seq_one_letter_code
_entity_poly.pdbx_strand_id
1 'polypeptide(L)'
;MTELSQRAVKTIPREAYTEVGEALGIMRNGVLVFETEDVSSVLMDCCLYEWKDNGKSLIQRYVETHPGEPGTDEHYLLNACLPAKFRVLFPESAVPGAGLYCRDILNKEDLFVMDVAFSQSIGDTGPRLATRTIPLGEDWMTNGAALPIANKEFKSALIRSEKALANATWGL
;
A
#
# COMPACT_ATOMS: atom_id res chain seq x y z
N MET A 1 -10.51 -3.02 8.28
CA MET A 1 -9.24 -2.45 7.79
C MET A 1 -9.18 -0.93 7.97
N THR A 2 -10.15 -0.17 7.46
CA THR A 2 -10.14 1.31 7.44
C THR A 2 -9.90 1.98 8.81
N GLU A 3 -10.59 1.55 9.88
CA GLU A 3 -10.39 2.07 11.24
C GLU A 3 -8.95 1.86 11.77
N LEU A 4 -8.36 0.70 11.49
CA LEU A 4 -7.01 0.37 11.90
C LEU A 4 -5.99 1.23 11.16
N SER A 5 -6.15 1.36 9.84
CA SER A 5 -5.33 2.27 9.02
C SER A 5 -5.44 3.72 9.51
N GLN A 6 -6.64 4.20 9.82
CA GLN A 6 -6.86 5.56 10.33
C GLN A 6 -6.18 5.81 11.69
N ARG A 7 -6.18 4.83 12.60
CA ARG A 7 -5.45 4.96 13.87
C ARG A 7 -3.93 4.93 13.66
N ALA A 8 -3.43 4.07 12.79
CA ALA A 8 -2.00 4.00 12.47
C ALA A 8 -1.49 5.28 11.80
N VAL A 9 -2.25 5.87 10.86
CA VAL A 9 -1.88 7.14 10.20
C VAL A 9 -1.67 8.28 11.20
N LYS A 10 -2.41 8.29 12.32
CA LYS A 10 -2.25 9.30 13.38
C LYS A 10 -0.92 9.21 14.13
N THR A 11 -0.16 8.12 13.98
CA THR A 11 1.16 7.96 14.62
C THR A 11 2.31 8.39 13.71
N ILE A 12 2.03 8.80 12.47
CA ILE A 12 3.06 9.22 11.52
C ILE A 12 3.73 10.53 12.02
N PRO A 13 5.05 10.54 12.27
CA PRO A 13 5.76 11.75 12.65
C PRO A 13 5.94 12.67 11.45
N ARG A 14 6.14 13.98 11.72
CA ARG A 14 6.32 14.99 10.67
C ARG A 14 7.51 14.71 9.74
N GLU A 15 8.57 14.14 10.28
CA GLU A 15 9.78 13.77 9.54
C GLU A 15 9.46 12.76 8.43
N ALA A 16 8.68 11.71 8.74
CA ALA A 16 8.27 10.72 7.74
C ALA A 16 7.54 11.35 6.55
N TYR A 17 6.62 12.29 6.79
CA TYR A 17 5.95 13.02 5.71
C TYR A 17 6.93 13.78 4.80
N THR A 18 8.00 14.32 5.39
CA THR A 18 8.99 15.12 4.67
C THR A 18 9.86 14.22 3.81
N GLU A 19 10.49 13.21 4.40
CA GLU A 19 11.39 12.28 3.70
C GLU A 19 10.67 11.46 2.63
N VAL A 20 9.48 10.93 2.95
CA VAL A 20 8.68 10.17 1.97
C VAL A 20 8.17 11.10 0.87
N GLY A 21 7.76 12.33 1.21
CA GLY A 21 7.34 13.32 0.22
C GLY A 21 8.46 13.70 -0.77
N GLU A 22 9.69 13.80 -0.28
CA GLU A 22 10.89 14.00 -1.11
C GLU A 22 11.17 12.77 -1.98
N ALA A 23 11.14 11.56 -1.41
CA ALA A 23 11.36 10.31 -2.13
C ALA A 23 10.34 10.08 -3.26
N LEU A 24 9.07 10.42 -3.01
CA LEU A 24 7.99 10.35 -4.01
C LEU A 24 8.04 11.51 -5.02
N GLY A 25 8.88 12.53 -4.79
CA GLY A 25 9.02 13.68 -5.67
C GLY A 25 7.81 14.62 -5.67
N ILE A 26 7.02 14.61 -4.59
CA ILE A 26 5.84 15.47 -4.39
C ILE A 26 6.12 16.69 -3.50
N MET A 27 7.33 16.79 -2.96
CA MET A 27 7.81 17.99 -2.25
C MET A 27 8.16 19.11 -3.24
N ARG A 28 7.60 20.32 -3.02
CA ARG A 28 7.92 21.54 -3.78
C ARG A 28 8.09 22.70 -2.82
N ASN A 29 9.28 23.30 -2.80
CA ASN A 29 9.61 24.43 -1.91
C ASN A 29 9.27 24.16 -0.42
N GLY A 30 9.51 22.93 0.06
CA GLY A 30 9.22 22.53 1.44
C GLY A 30 7.74 22.26 1.76
N VAL A 31 6.88 22.19 0.74
CA VAL A 31 5.45 21.88 0.89
C VAL A 31 5.09 20.65 0.06
N LEU A 32 4.24 19.78 0.60
CA LEU A 32 3.67 18.64 -0.12
C LEU A 32 2.63 19.14 -1.12
N VAL A 33 2.80 18.77 -2.39
CA VAL A 33 1.88 19.11 -3.48
C VAL A 33 1.24 17.84 -4.01
N PHE A 34 -0.08 17.74 -3.87
CA PHE A 34 -0.88 16.60 -4.32
C PHE A 34 -1.67 16.97 -5.57
N GLU A 35 -1.60 16.11 -6.59
CA GLU A 35 -2.41 16.25 -7.81
C GLU A 35 -3.79 15.62 -7.62
N THR A 36 -3.89 14.55 -6.81
CA THR A 36 -5.14 13.84 -6.47
C THR A 36 -5.13 13.36 -5.02
N GLU A 37 -6.31 13.02 -4.50
CA GLU A 37 -6.43 12.37 -3.19
C GLU A 37 -5.71 11.01 -3.15
N ASP A 38 -5.69 10.26 -4.26
CA ASP A 38 -5.00 8.96 -4.34
C ASP A 38 -3.50 9.08 -4.03
N VAL A 39 -2.86 10.17 -4.47
CA VAL A 39 -1.44 10.44 -4.16
C VAL A 39 -1.23 10.68 -2.68
N SER A 40 -2.19 11.30 -1.98
CA SER A 40 -2.12 11.48 -0.52
C SER A 40 -2.24 10.15 0.23
N SER A 41 -3.09 9.25 -0.25
CA SER A 41 -3.22 7.89 0.28
C SER A 41 -1.95 7.07 0.11
N VAL A 42 -1.29 7.18 -1.05
CA VAL A 42 0.02 6.54 -1.31
C VAL A 42 1.10 7.10 -0.38
N LEU A 43 1.14 8.42 -0.15
CA LEU A 43 2.08 9.01 0.80
C LEU A 43 1.90 8.41 2.21
N MET A 44 0.66 8.32 2.69
CA MET A 44 0.37 7.75 4.01
C MET A 44 0.77 6.27 4.09
N ASP A 45 0.50 5.46 3.05
CA ASP A 45 0.95 4.07 2.98
C ASP A 45 2.48 3.97 3.05
N CYS A 46 3.20 4.75 2.24
CA CYS A 46 4.65 4.74 2.24
C CYS A 46 5.23 5.17 3.60
N CYS A 47 4.64 6.17 4.26
CA CYS A 47 5.01 6.53 5.62
C CYS A 47 4.86 5.33 6.57
N LEU A 48 3.74 4.61 6.51
CA LEU A 48 3.46 3.50 7.43
C LEU A 48 4.41 2.30 7.22
N TYR A 49 4.66 1.93 5.97
CA TYR A 49 5.29 0.65 5.65
C TYR A 49 6.76 0.77 5.23
N GLU A 50 7.15 1.87 4.57
CA GLU A 50 8.47 2.00 3.96
C GLU A 50 9.41 2.92 4.75
N TRP A 51 8.87 3.93 5.43
CA TRP A 51 9.68 4.79 6.29
C TRP A 51 10.12 4.04 7.55
N LYS A 52 11.44 3.95 7.75
CA LYS A 52 12.05 3.23 8.86
C LYS A 52 12.76 4.21 9.79
N ASP A 53 12.58 3.96 11.08
CA ASP A 53 13.32 4.62 12.14
C ASP A 53 13.86 3.51 13.05
N ASN A 54 15.17 3.54 13.28
CA ASN A 54 15.91 2.47 13.95
C ASN A 54 15.63 1.07 13.35
N GLY A 55 15.57 0.99 12.01
CA GLY A 55 15.38 -0.26 11.27
C GLY A 55 13.95 -0.82 11.27
N LYS A 56 13.00 -0.20 11.99
CA LYS A 56 11.59 -0.61 12.02
C LYS A 56 10.69 0.36 11.28
N SER A 57 9.77 -0.17 10.49
CA SER A 57 8.68 0.60 9.90
C SER A 57 7.72 1.11 10.98
N LEU A 58 6.91 2.12 10.65
CA LEU A 58 5.85 2.59 11.55
C LEU A 58 4.80 1.50 11.82
N ILE A 59 4.43 0.70 10.83
CA ILE A 59 3.46 -0.38 11.02
C ILE A 59 3.98 -1.44 12.00
N GLN A 60 5.26 -1.81 11.91
CA GLN A 60 5.89 -2.74 12.85
C GLN A 60 5.82 -2.19 14.28
N ARG A 61 6.23 -0.93 14.48
CA ARG A 61 6.14 -0.28 15.79
C ARG A 61 4.71 -0.16 16.30
N TYR A 62 3.77 0.12 15.40
CA TYR A 62 2.36 0.23 15.75
C TYR A 62 1.81 -1.09 16.28
N VAL A 63 2.05 -2.20 15.57
CA VAL A 63 1.62 -3.55 15.99
C VAL A 63 2.29 -3.96 17.31
N GLU A 64 3.57 -3.64 17.52
CA GLU A 64 4.28 -3.92 18.77
C GLU A 64 3.73 -3.16 19.99
N THR A 65 3.29 -1.91 19.78
CA THR A 65 2.82 -1.03 20.86
C THR A 65 1.31 -1.08 21.08
N HIS A 66 0.57 -1.57 20.10
CA HIS A 66 -0.89 -1.73 20.14
C HIS A 66 -1.29 -3.15 19.72
N PRO A 67 -0.80 -4.20 20.41
CA PRO A 67 -1.14 -5.56 20.06
C PRO A 67 -2.64 -5.79 20.28
N GLY A 68 -3.33 -6.31 19.27
CA GLY A 68 -4.71 -6.77 19.42
C GLY A 68 -4.79 -7.95 20.39
N GLU A 69 -5.91 -8.11 21.07
CA GLU A 69 -6.14 -9.24 21.96
C GLU A 69 -6.10 -10.57 21.19
N PRO A 70 -5.29 -11.56 21.60
CA PRO A 70 -5.16 -12.83 20.88
C PRO A 70 -6.51 -13.49 20.59
N GLY A 71 -6.69 -13.95 19.35
CA GLY A 71 -7.94 -14.59 18.91
C GLY A 71 -9.03 -13.63 18.43
N THR A 72 -8.81 -12.32 18.49
CA THR A 72 -9.73 -11.32 17.91
C THR A 72 -9.40 -10.99 16.45
N ASP A 73 -10.41 -10.54 15.70
CA ASP A 73 -10.22 -10.05 14.32
C ASP A 73 -9.16 -8.94 14.26
N GLU A 74 -9.14 -8.03 15.24
CA GLU A 74 -8.13 -6.98 15.32
C GLU A 74 -6.72 -7.54 15.41
N HIS A 75 -6.51 -8.56 16.25
CA HIS A 75 -5.23 -9.24 16.36
C HIS A 75 -4.79 -9.88 15.04
N TYR A 76 -5.70 -10.58 14.36
CA TYR A 76 -5.39 -11.18 13.05
C TYR A 76 -5.06 -10.12 12.00
N LEU A 77 -5.83 -9.04 11.93
CA LEU A 77 -5.62 -7.95 10.98
C LEU A 77 -4.30 -7.20 11.23
N LEU A 78 -3.96 -6.92 12.50
CA LEU A 78 -2.69 -6.28 12.86
C LEU A 78 -1.49 -7.14 12.43
N ASN A 79 -1.54 -8.44 12.72
CA ASN A 79 -0.47 -9.35 12.30
C ASN A 79 -0.39 -9.49 10.78
N ALA A 80 -1.53 -9.49 10.08
CA ALA A 80 -1.58 -9.53 8.63
C ALA A 80 -0.98 -8.27 7.98
N CYS A 81 -0.94 -7.13 8.67
CA CYS A 81 -0.26 -5.94 8.17
C CYS A 81 1.27 -6.11 8.12
N LEU A 82 1.87 -6.94 8.97
CA LEU A 82 3.33 -7.11 9.03
C LEU A 82 3.95 -7.67 7.73
N PRO A 83 3.39 -8.72 7.09
CA PRO A 83 3.86 -9.21 5.80
C PRO A 83 3.22 -8.50 4.59
N ALA A 84 2.50 -7.38 4.79
CA ALA A 84 1.80 -6.71 3.70
C ALA A 84 2.77 -6.13 2.67
N LYS A 85 2.52 -6.41 1.39
CA LYS A 85 3.41 -6.04 0.28
C LYS A 85 2.78 -4.96 -0.59
N PHE A 86 3.59 -3.99 -1.01
CA PHE A 86 3.24 -3.12 -2.12
C PHE A 86 3.30 -3.91 -3.44
N ARG A 87 2.27 -3.77 -4.26
CA ARG A 87 2.10 -4.55 -5.49
C ARG A 87 1.60 -3.67 -6.63
N VAL A 88 1.85 -4.13 -7.86
CA VAL A 88 1.24 -3.58 -9.06
C VAL A 88 0.41 -4.69 -9.71
N LEU A 89 -0.90 -4.59 -9.52
CA LEU A 89 -1.85 -5.63 -9.89
C LEU A 89 -2.36 -5.43 -11.31
N PHE A 90 -2.16 -6.44 -12.12
CA PHE A 90 -2.81 -6.58 -13.41
C PHE A 90 -4.01 -7.52 -13.26
N PRO A 91 -5.25 -7.03 -13.38
CA PRO A 91 -6.43 -7.87 -13.25
C PRO A 91 -6.57 -8.81 -14.46
N GLU A 92 -6.74 -10.11 -14.21
CA GLU A 92 -6.87 -11.13 -15.27
C GLU A 92 -8.33 -11.61 -15.43
N SER A 93 -9.02 -11.86 -14.32
CA SER A 93 -10.44 -12.26 -14.36
C SER A 93 -11.16 -11.92 -13.05
N ALA A 94 -12.44 -11.57 -13.15
CA ALA A 94 -13.30 -11.29 -12.00
C ALA A 94 -14.00 -12.56 -11.52
N VAL A 95 -14.16 -12.70 -10.20
CA VAL A 95 -15.08 -13.64 -9.56
C VAL A 95 -16.23 -12.82 -8.98
N PRO A 96 -17.44 -12.87 -9.59
CA PRO A 96 -18.58 -12.05 -9.18
C PRO A 96 -18.90 -12.20 -7.69
N GLY A 97 -19.00 -11.07 -6.99
CA GLY A 97 -19.34 -11.03 -5.56
C GLY A 97 -18.20 -11.40 -4.61
N ALA A 98 -17.01 -11.74 -5.10
CA ALA A 98 -15.88 -12.12 -4.27
C ALA A 98 -14.64 -11.23 -4.49
N GLY A 99 -14.17 -11.13 -5.73
CA GLY A 99 -12.86 -10.53 -5.99
C GLY A 99 -12.37 -10.77 -7.40
N LEU A 100 -11.07 -10.83 -7.59
CA LEU A 100 -10.45 -11.00 -8.90
C LEU A 100 -9.09 -11.69 -8.81
N TYR A 101 -8.77 -12.49 -9.82
CA TYR A 101 -7.42 -13.00 -10.03
C TYR A 101 -6.56 -11.89 -10.65
N CYS A 102 -5.40 -11.66 -10.05
CA CYS A 102 -4.44 -10.66 -10.48
C CYS A 102 -3.05 -11.27 -10.64
N ARG A 103 -2.31 -10.75 -11.62
CA ARG A 103 -0.86 -10.90 -11.65
C ARG A 103 -0.19 -9.69 -11.01
N ASP A 104 0.66 -9.93 -10.03
CA ASP A 104 1.58 -8.92 -9.51
C ASP A 104 2.79 -8.80 -10.44
N ILE A 105 2.85 -7.69 -11.14
CA ILE A 105 3.94 -7.41 -12.09
C ILE A 105 5.26 -7.13 -11.36
N LEU A 106 5.21 -6.56 -10.16
CA LEU A 106 6.38 -6.17 -9.40
C LEU A 106 7.04 -7.38 -8.75
N ASN A 107 6.25 -8.20 -8.05
CA ASN A 107 6.77 -9.35 -7.31
C ASN A 107 6.73 -10.67 -8.10
N LYS A 108 6.13 -10.67 -9.30
CA LYS A 108 5.98 -11.85 -10.17
C LYS A 108 5.22 -13.00 -9.48
N GLU A 109 4.15 -12.65 -8.78
CA GLU A 109 3.26 -13.58 -8.08
C GLU A 109 1.85 -13.50 -8.70
N ASP A 110 1.13 -14.62 -8.75
CA ASP A 110 -0.30 -14.62 -9.06
C ASP A 110 -1.09 -14.71 -7.75
N LEU A 111 -2.19 -13.97 -7.64
CA LEU A 111 -2.95 -13.86 -6.41
C LEU A 111 -4.44 -13.67 -6.66
N PHE A 112 -5.26 -14.17 -5.73
CA PHE A 112 -6.66 -13.80 -5.64
C PHE A 112 -6.83 -12.62 -4.67
N VAL A 113 -7.39 -11.52 -5.17
CA VAL A 113 -7.65 -10.31 -4.40
C VAL A 113 -9.14 -10.22 -4.10
N MET A 114 -9.48 -10.27 -2.82
CA MET A 114 -10.82 -10.06 -2.28
C MET A 114 -11.18 -8.57 -2.29
N ASP A 115 -11.50 -8.04 -3.47
CA ASP A 115 -11.93 -6.66 -3.65
C ASP A 115 -13.09 -6.60 -4.65
N VAL A 116 -14.31 -6.47 -4.11
CA VAL A 116 -15.55 -6.46 -4.90
C VAL A 116 -15.67 -5.20 -5.74
N ALA A 117 -15.17 -4.07 -5.27
CA ALA A 117 -15.22 -2.83 -6.04
C ALA A 117 -14.24 -2.88 -7.22
N PHE A 118 -13.03 -3.40 -6.98
CA PHE A 118 -12.03 -3.57 -8.04
C PHE A 118 -12.47 -4.62 -9.07
N SER A 119 -13.13 -5.71 -8.66
CA SER A 119 -13.60 -6.74 -9.59
C SER A 119 -14.67 -6.25 -10.57
N GLN A 120 -15.42 -5.21 -10.21
CA GLN A 120 -16.40 -4.55 -11.08
C GLN A 120 -15.77 -3.61 -12.11
N SER A 121 -14.47 -3.32 -11.97
CA SER A 121 -13.74 -2.36 -12.82
C SER A 121 -12.93 -3.03 -13.94
N ILE A 122 -13.10 -4.34 -14.16
CA ILE A 122 -12.46 -5.09 -15.24
C ILE A 122 -13.12 -4.72 -16.58
N GLY A 123 -12.39 -3.98 -17.42
CA GLY A 123 -12.72 -3.69 -18.81
C GLY A 123 -11.52 -3.94 -19.74
N ASP A 124 -11.71 -3.83 -21.06
CA ASP A 124 -10.75 -4.28 -22.10
C ASP A 124 -9.36 -3.61 -22.08
N THR A 125 -9.21 -2.50 -21.34
CA THR A 125 -7.94 -1.79 -21.13
C THR A 125 -7.62 -1.63 -19.64
N GLY A 126 -8.12 -2.56 -18.82
CA GLY A 126 -8.33 -2.42 -17.37
C GLY A 126 -7.23 -1.66 -16.61
N PRO A 127 -7.60 -0.74 -15.70
CA PRO A 127 -6.63 0.02 -14.94
C PRO A 127 -5.79 -0.94 -14.11
N ARG A 128 -4.46 -0.79 -14.21
CA ARG A 128 -3.54 -1.48 -13.29
C ARG A 128 -3.67 -0.79 -11.94
N LEU A 129 -3.59 -1.54 -10.86
CA LEU A 129 -3.73 -0.97 -9.52
C LEU A 129 -2.39 -1.05 -8.79
N ALA A 130 -1.82 0.09 -8.44
CA ALA A 130 -0.74 0.15 -7.46
C ALA A 130 -1.38 0.21 -6.07
N THR A 131 -1.17 -0.80 -5.25
CA THR A 131 -1.77 -0.86 -3.91
C THR A 131 -0.98 -1.79 -3.03
N ARG A 132 -1.18 -1.67 -1.71
CA ARG A 132 -0.70 -2.64 -0.75
C ARG A 132 -1.73 -3.74 -0.54
N THR A 133 -1.27 -4.98 -0.64
CA THR A 133 -2.08 -6.14 -0.33
C THR A 133 -1.72 -6.72 1.02
N ILE A 134 -2.74 -7.10 1.78
CA ILE A 134 -2.65 -7.70 3.10
C ILE A 134 -3.07 -9.17 2.97
N PRO A 135 -2.21 -10.14 3.32
CA PRO A 135 -2.55 -11.55 3.25
C PRO A 135 -3.54 -11.94 4.34
N LEU A 136 -4.59 -12.67 3.97
CA LEU A 136 -5.60 -13.23 4.86
C LEU A 136 -5.78 -14.72 4.52
N GLY A 137 -4.93 -15.57 5.09
CA GLY A 137 -4.87 -16.99 4.72
C GLY A 137 -4.21 -17.17 3.35
N GLU A 138 -4.92 -17.83 2.44
CA GLU A 138 -4.45 -18.08 1.05
C GLU A 138 -4.84 -16.97 0.07
N ASP A 139 -5.60 -15.97 0.53
CA ASP A 139 -6.10 -14.85 -0.27
C ASP A 139 -5.56 -13.51 0.21
N TRP A 140 -5.75 -12.45 -0.57
CA TRP A 140 -5.30 -11.10 -0.26
C TRP A 140 -6.44 -10.10 -0.27
N MET A 141 -6.35 -9.07 0.56
CA MET A 141 -7.20 -7.87 0.45
C MET A 141 -6.36 -6.64 0.13
N THR A 142 -6.97 -5.61 -0.44
CA THR A 142 -6.36 -4.27 -0.55
C THR A 142 -6.47 -3.53 0.79
N ASN A 143 -5.52 -2.65 1.10
CA ASN A 143 -5.59 -1.85 2.34
C ASN A 143 -6.40 -0.54 2.22
N GLY A 144 -6.99 -0.30 1.04
CA GLY A 144 -7.77 0.90 0.72
C GLY A 144 -6.95 2.09 0.18
N ALA A 145 -5.62 2.06 0.26
CA ALA A 145 -4.75 3.00 -0.45
C ALA A 145 -4.41 2.41 -1.81
N ALA A 146 -5.08 2.88 -2.85
CA ALA A 146 -4.88 2.41 -4.20
C ALA A 146 -4.69 3.59 -5.15
N LEU A 147 -3.71 3.47 -6.03
CA LEU A 147 -3.48 4.40 -7.12
C LEU A 147 -3.86 3.71 -8.42
N PRO A 148 -4.96 4.13 -9.07
CA PRO A 148 -5.26 3.70 -10.42
C PRO A 148 -4.11 4.14 -11.34
N ILE A 149 -3.53 3.19 -12.06
CA ILE A 149 -2.44 3.46 -12.98
C ILE A 149 -2.98 3.44 -14.41
N ALA A 150 -3.12 4.61 -15.02
CA ALA A 150 -3.33 4.69 -16.46
C ALA A 150 -2.01 4.41 -17.20
N ASN A 151 -2.11 3.93 -18.44
CA ASN A 151 -0.96 3.49 -19.24
C ASN A 151 0.16 4.54 -19.42
N LYS A 152 -0.11 5.84 -19.27
CA LYS A 152 0.89 6.92 -19.43
C LYS A 152 1.62 7.30 -18.13
N GLU A 153 1.00 7.17 -16.96
CA GLU A 153 1.65 7.46 -15.67
C GLU A 153 2.42 6.26 -15.08
N PHE A 154 2.24 5.06 -15.65
CA PHE A 154 2.81 3.78 -15.17
C PHE A 154 4.31 3.82 -14.88
N LYS A 155 5.11 4.39 -15.78
CA LYS A 155 6.57 4.48 -15.56
C LYS A 155 6.92 5.41 -14.41
N SER A 156 6.26 6.56 -14.29
CA SER A 156 6.57 7.54 -13.25
C SER A 156 6.16 7.06 -11.86
N ALA A 157 5.00 6.41 -11.76
CA ALA A 157 4.53 5.81 -10.51
C ALA A 157 5.41 4.62 -10.11
N LEU A 158 5.71 3.70 -11.03
CA LEU A 158 6.60 2.57 -10.77
C LEU A 158 8.01 3.03 -10.37
N ILE A 159 8.59 4.02 -11.08
CA ILE A 159 9.90 4.58 -10.72
C ILE A 159 9.88 5.29 -9.37
N ARG A 160 8.78 5.96 -8.99
CA ARG A 160 8.64 6.61 -7.66
C ARG A 160 8.51 5.57 -6.55
N SER A 161 7.71 4.52 -6.77
CA SER A 161 7.57 3.41 -5.83
C SER A 161 8.85 2.57 -5.74
N GLU A 162 9.48 2.23 -6.85
CA GLU A 162 10.79 1.56 -6.89
C GLU A 162 11.88 2.42 -6.27
N LYS A 163 11.89 3.75 -6.49
CA LYS A 163 12.83 4.65 -5.79
C LYS A 163 12.53 4.75 -4.31
N ALA A 164 11.28 4.81 -3.89
CA ALA A 164 10.93 4.78 -2.46
C ALA A 164 11.36 3.44 -1.83
N LEU A 165 11.12 2.32 -2.51
CA LEU A 165 11.52 0.97 -2.08
C LEU A 165 13.04 0.74 -2.15
N ALA A 166 13.74 1.32 -3.14
CA ALA A 166 15.19 1.21 -3.32
C ALA A 166 15.96 2.17 -2.42
N ASN A 167 15.45 3.39 -2.21
CA ASN A 167 16.01 4.34 -1.22
C ASN A 167 15.63 3.94 0.20
N ALA A 168 14.64 3.05 0.41
CA ALA A 168 14.41 2.36 1.68
C ALA A 168 15.54 1.39 2.09
N THR A 169 16.66 1.37 1.34
CA THR A 169 18.00 0.98 1.83
C THR A 169 18.57 1.99 2.84
N TRP A 170 17.72 2.54 3.71
CA TRP A 170 18.12 3.25 4.92
C TRP A 170 18.73 2.24 5.89
N GLY A 171 20.06 2.13 5.85
CA GLY A 171 20.90 1.41 6.82
C GLY A 171 20.98 -0.09 6.60
N LEU A 172 21.94 -0.51 5.75
CA LEU A 172 22.86 -1.56 6.20
C LEU A 172 23.90 -0.92 7.13
#